data_AF-A0A255I5M5-F1
#
_entry.id   AF-A0A255I5M5-F1
#
_cell.length_a   1.000
_cell.length_b   1.000
_cell.length_c   1.000
_cell.angle_alpha   90.00
_cell.angle_beta   90.00
_cell.angle_gamma   90.00
#
_symmetry.space_group_name_H-M   'P 1'
#
loop_
_entity.id
_entity.type
_entity.pdbx_description
1 polymer ?
#
loop_
_entity_poly.entity_id
_entity_poly.type
_entity_poly.pdbx_seq_one_letter_code
_entity_poly.pdbx_strand_id
1 'polypeptide(L)' 'MDKNFKERYLAGEIEFDEIHRYTSKWNHSDETCTLREYLGLNADEEDIWIEESDEALQEMLEKEKENKDFSC' A
#
# COMPACT_ATOMS: atom_id res chain seq x y z
N MET A 1 0.21 -15.51 8.11
CA MET A 1 0.18 -14.06 8.29
C MET A 1 -0.77 -13.52 7.24
N ASP A 2 -1.70 -12.67 7.63
CA ASP A 2 -2.52 -11.96 6.65
C ASP A 2 -1.61 -11.07 5.80
N LYS A 3 -1.83 -11.05 4.48
CA LYS A 3 -1.09 -10.19 3.55
C LYS A 3 -1.41 -8.72 3.86
N ASN A 4 -0.41 -7.85 3.74
CA ASN A 4 -0.61 -6.41 3.89
C ASN A 4 -1.32 -5.80 2.66
N PHE A 5 -1.64 -4.50 2.73
CA PHE A 5 -2.30 -3.79 1.64
C PHE A 5 -1.49 -3.90 0.33
N LYS A 6 -0.20 -3.55 0.36
CA LYS A 6 0.67 -3.52 -0.81
C LYS A 6 0.76 -4.90 -1.49
N GLU A 7 0.95 -5.97 -0.72
CA GLU A 7 1.03 -7.34 -1.24
C GLU A 7 -0.24 -7.75 -1.99
N ARG A 8 -1.41 -7.42 -1.43
CA ARG A 8 -2.70 -7.75 -2.06
C ARG A 8 -2.97 -6.88 -3.27
N TYR A 9 -2.61 -5.61 -3.21
CA TYR A 9 -2.74 -4.67 -4.31
C TYR A 9 -1.91 -5.09 -5.53
N LEU A 10 -0.62 -5.39 -5.30
CA LEU A 10 0.30 -5.83 -6.35
C LEU A 10 -0.07 -7.22 -6.91
N ALA A 11 -0.77 -8.04 -6.13
CA ALA A 11 -1.32 -9.30 -6.62
C ALA A 11 -2.63 -9.13 -7.42
N GLY A 12 -3.17 -7.91 -7.52
CA GLY A 12 -4.47 -7.64 -8.15
C GLY A 12 -5.66 -8.21 -7.37
N GLU A 13 -5.50 -8.50 -6.08
CA GLU A 13 -6.57 -9.05 -5.23
C GLU A 13 -7.52 -7.97 -4.69
N ILE A 14 -7.07 -6.71 -4.64
CA ILE A 14 -7.82 -5.56 -4.13
C ILE A 14 -7.55 -4.31 -4.99
N GLU A 15 -8.48 -3.36 -4.94
CA GLU A 15 -8.34 -2.03 -5.53
C GLU A 15 -7.55 -1.08 -4.62
N PHE A 16 -7.05 0.03 -5.19
CA PHE A 16 -6.24 1.00 -4.43
C PHE A 16 -7.04 1.64 -3.29
N ASP A 17 -8.31 1.96 -3.52
CA ASP A 17 -9.23 2.56 -2.52
C ASP A 17 -9.33 1.78 -1.19
N GLU A 18 -8.99 0.48 -1.19
CA GLU A 18 -8.92 -0.30 0.04
C GLU A 18 -7.89 0.27 1.03
N ILE A 19 -6.92 1.07 0.59
CA ILE A 19 -5.95 1.74 1.47
C ILE A 19 -6.65 2.51 2.59
N HIS A 20 -7.76 3.19 2.31
CA HIS A 20 -8.54 3.91 3.32
C HIS A 20 -9.15 2.97 4.36
N ARG A 21 -9.59 1.78 3.93
CA ARG A 21 -10.12 0.76 4.83
C ARG A 21 -9.03 0.18 5.73
N TYR A 22 -7.83 -0.06 5.19
CA TYR A 22 -6.69 -0.52 6.00
C TYR A 22 -6.24 0.55 6.99
N THR A 23 -6.14 1.81 6.58
CA THR A 23 -5.81 2.94 7.45
C THR A 23 -6.84 3.08 8.57
N SER A 24 -8.14 2.98 8.26
CA SER A 24 -9.19 2.99 9.27
C SER A 24 -9.06 1.80 10.23
N LYS A 25 -8.79 0.59 9.73
CA LYS A 25 -8.59 -0.58 10.59
C LYS A 25 -7.39 -0.40 11.51
N TRP A 26 -6.27 0.11 11.00
CA TRP A 26 -5.08 0.39 11.80
C TRP A 26 -5.35 1.45 12.88
N ASN A 27 -6.01 2.56 12.53
CA ASN A 27 -6.40 3.62 13.47
C ASN A 27 -7.30 3.13 14.63
N HIS A 28 -8.06 2.06 14.42
CA HIS A 28 -8.93 1.44 15.44
C HIS A 28 -8.33 0.16 16.05
N SER A 29 -7.08 -0.16 15.72
CA SER A 29 -6.39 -1.35 16.23
C SER A 29 -5.41 -0.98 17.34
N ASP A 30 -5.00 -1.97 18.11
CA ASP A 30 -3.91 -1.87 19.10
C ASP A 30 -2.54 -2.19 18.48
N GLU A 31 -2.42 -2.12 17.15
CA GLU A 31 -1.16 -2.39 16.45
C GLU A 31 -0.10 -1.35 16.84
N THR A 32 1.08 -1.80 17.21
CA THR A 32 2.18 -0.92 17.64
C THR A 32 3.11 -0.52 16.51
N CYS A 33 2.92 -1.08 15.32
CA CYS A 33 3.70 -0.75 14.13
C CYS A 33 3.24 0.58 13.51
N THR A 34 4.09 1.19 12.71
CA THR A 34 3.74 2.39 11.94
C THR A 34 2.73 2.06 10.83
N LEU A 35 2.00 3.06 10.37
CA LEU A 35 1.01 2.88 9.30
C LEU A 35 1.66 2.34 8.02
N ARG A 36 2.84 2.84 7.62
CA ARG A 36 3.59 2.26 6.49
C ARG A 36 3.93 0.79 6.67
N GLU A 37 4.37 0.37 7.86
CA GLU A 37 4.69 -1.03 8.14
C GLU A 37 3.44 -1.91 8.07
N TYR A 38 2.31 -1.40 8.56
CA TYR A 38 1.02 -2.10 8.48
C TYR A 38 0.52 -2.23 7.03
N LEU A 39 0.70 -1.19 6.20
CA LEU A 39 0.32 -1.18 4.79
C LEU A 39 1.32 -1.95 3.90
N GLY A 40 2.53 -2.19 4.39
CA GLY A 40 3.63 -2.78 3.64
C GLY A 40 4.38 -1.79 2.75
N LEU A 41 4.22 -0.48 2.99
CA LEU A 41 4.91 0.59 2.26
C LEU A 41 6.35 0.75 2.77
N ASN A 42 7.26 1.12 1.86
CA ASN A 42 8.58 1.61 2.23
C ASN A 42 8.53 3.11 2.62
N ALA A 43 9.67 3.69 3.00
CA ALA A 43 9.74 5.10 3.40
C ALA A 43 9.40 6.06 2.23
N ASP A 44 9.98 5.84 1.06
CA ASP A 44 9.76 6.69 -0.12
C ASP A 44 8.29 6.67 -0.57
N GLU A 45 7.63 5.52 -0.47
CA GLU A 45 6.19 5.36 -0.77
C GLU A 45 5.31 6.10 0.23
N GLU A 46 5.66 6.05 1.53
CA GLU A 46 4.95 6.83 2.56
C GLU A 46 5.17 8.33 2.34
N ASP A 47 6.39 8.76 2.03
CA ASP A 47 6.71 10.16 1.78
C ASP A 47 5.89 10.70 0.60
N ILE A 48 5.82 9.96 -0.52
CA ILE A 48 5.00 10.36 -1.69
C ILE A 48 3.51 10.41 -1.33
N TRP A 49 3.03 9.46 -0.54
CA TRP A 49 1.64 9.43 -0.13
C TRP A 49 1.26 10.64 0.74
N ILE A 50 2.15 11.01 1.67
CA ILE A 50 1.93 12.14 2.59
C ILE A 50 2.17 13.49 1.90
N GLU A 51 3.19 13.60 1.06
CA GLU A 51 3.62 14.86 0.45
C GLU A 51 2.94 15.18 -0.88
N GLU A 52 2.69 14.17 -1.73
CA GLU A 52 2.10 14.35 -3.06
C GLU A 52 0.61 14.07 -3.05
N SER A 53 0.19 12.80 -3.10
CA SER A 53 -1.22 12.39 -3.01
C SER A 53 -1.41 10.86 -3.04
N ASP A 54 -2.66 10.44 -2.81
CA ASP A 54 -3.15 9.08 -3.09
C ASP A 54 -2.84 8.63 -4.53
N GLU A 55 -3.09 9.50 -5.52
CA GLU A 55 -2.85 9.20 -6.94
C GLU A 55 -1.37 9.00 -7.25
N ALA A 56 -0.48 9.80 -6.65
CA ALA A 56 0.97 9.67 -6.85
C ALA A 56 1.51 8.34 -6.31
N LEU A 57 1.05 7.92 -5.12
CA LEU A 57 1.35 6.60 -4.58
C LEU A 57 0.80 5.50 -5.49
N GLN A 58 -0.45 5.62 -5.95
CA GLN A 58 -1.07 4.64 -6.83
C GLN A 58 -0.27 4.45 -8.12
N GLU A 59 0.11 5.54 -8.80
CA GLU A 59 0.93 5.47 -10.01
C GLU A 59 2.28 4.77 -9.80
N MET A 60 2.90 4.96 -8.63
CA MET A 60 4.15 4.29 -8.28
C MET A 60 3.95 2.77 -8.09
N LEU A 61 2.89 2.37 -7.38
CA LEU A 61 2.57 0.97 -7.16
C LEU A 61 2.13 0.27 -8.45
N GLU A 62 1.45 0.96 -9.36
CA GLU A 62 1.09 0.40 -10.67
C GLU A 62 2.33 0.08 -11.50
N LYS A 63 3.33 0.96 -11.49
CA LYS A 63 4.62 0.68 -12.15
C LYS A 63 5.31 -0.53 -11.54
N GLU A 64 5.26 -0.70 -10.21
CA GLU A 64 5.81 -1.91 -9.56
C GLU A 64 5.05 -3.18 -9.98
N LYS A 65 3.73 -3.11 -10.05
CA LYS A 65 2.84 -4.19 -10.45
C LYS A 65 3.12 -4.63 -11.89
N GLU A 66 3.17 -3.68 -12.82
CA GLU A 66 3.53 -3.95 -14.22
C GLU A 66 4.92 -4.60 -14.33
N ASN A 67 5.92 -4.08 -13.63
CA ASN A 67 7.27 -4.64 -13.64
C ASN A 67 7.32 -6.09 -13.13
N LYS A 68 6.44 -6.49 -12.20
CA LYS A 68 6.31 -7.88 -11.76
C LYS A 68 5.64 -8.77 -12.81
N ASP A 69 4.61 -8.27 -13.48
CA ASP A 69 3.89 -9.03 -14.51
C ASP A 69 4.77 -9.30 -15.75
N PHE A 70 5.71 -8.40 -16.08
CA PHE A 70 6.67 -8.58 -17.18
C PHE A 70 7.90 -9.44 -16.82
N SER A 71 8.07 -9.85 -15.56
CA SER A 71 9.20 -10.69 -15.12
C SER A 71 8.96 -12.20 -15.25
N CYS A 72 7.91 -12.63 -15.95
CA CYS A 72 7.53 -14.04 -16.17
C CYS A 72 8.01 -14.57 -17.52
#